data_AF-A0A8B6EF76-F1
#
_entry.id   AF-A0A8B6EF76-F1
#
_cell.length_a   1.000
_cell.length_b   1.000
_cell.length_c   1.000
_cell.angle_alpha   90.00
_cell.angle_beta   90.00
_cell.angle_gamma   90.00
#
_symmetry.space_group_name_H-M   'P 1'
#
loop_
_entity.id
_entity.type
_entity.pdbx_description
1 polymer ?
#
loop_
_entity_poly.entity_id
_entity_poly.type
_entity_poly.pdbx_seq_one_letter_code
_entity_poly.pdbx_strand_id
1 'polypeptide(L)'
;MLQQWESSYMEVRAKIEASGRDQRWEFNKNDLFKDTKHMAEICQNLYDVAQVIEEFKNIFGPELEAVTGDPKRIEEVLVRVGNLVKPLEDVTFDPFVDKHKSAWNNVMAQFNMDVKAIDNEANNFIDDSFRSLRSAEGAFDMLLKFKHIRSRAAINARLMQKFEDILKQFEKEVATMEDLFHDGTDVPALYKNHPPVAGSIFWERSLFHRMKHTIVRFLTMDEMMEGKEGVDAKEKYARIGREMWSYEKYKFARWVEESEPKLKQLIKRNLLIKPSHQPKEADTEGLEIKYVVDFDPKLGEIIAETRYMEQLGYLVPEQCRNVALQEEKYIKYVDGLQHMLDSYHNLLGSLDQAETELLQDHMRQLRRVIRPGSKLLNWSSLGISDFVQKSSAAIAKFESLVNQIKKNAKDINQRLVMIENANLFKAPAQKYPDTLPSCKEYFENVEQERAKDFEILARKYRAIGPLLTKMEGLVVHTNSGRSAKLSAYYSHWERKVFDSLNKLILNNLRKFELALRTDKPLFQVETLLAAPDVVLHPQANEVYKLTLQCVRDCVEG
;
A
#
# COMPACT_ATOMS: atom_id res chain seq x y z
N MET A 1 -51.68 -49.83 7.18
CA MET A 1 -51.76 -51.31 7.32
C MET A 1 -52.99 -51.76 8.10
N LEU A 2 -53.19 -51.36 9.37
CA LEU A 2 -54.37 -51.79 10.17
C LEU A 2 -55.72 -51.35 9.58
N GLN A 3 -55.83 -50.09 9.13
CA GLN A 3 -57.04 -49.61 8.44
C GLN A 3 -57.24 -50.30 7.08
N GLN A 4 -56.16 -50.60 6.38
CA GLN A 4 -56.18 -51.31 5.10
C GLN A 4 -56.65 -52.76 5.26
N TRP A 5 -56.31 -53.43 6.36
CA TRP A 5 -56.84 -54.75 6.71
C TRP A 5 -58.37 -54.72 6.86
N GLU A 6 -58.92 -53.75 7.58
CA GLU A 6 -60.38 -53.59 7.70
C GLU A 6 -61.03 -53.31 6.34
N SER A 7 -60.47 -52.39 5.55
CA SER A 7 -60.99 -52.09 4.21
C SER A 7 -60.97 -53.32 3.29
N SER A 8 -59.87 -54.06 3.25
CA SER A 8 -59.73 -55.26 2.42
C SER A 8 -60.65 -56.40 2.87
N TYR A 9 -60.84 -56.61 4.18
CA TYR A 9 -61.81 -57.59 4.67
C TYR A 9 -63.24 -57.24 4.25
N MET A 10 -63.65 -55.97 4.38
CA MET A 10 -64.98 -55.52 3.96
C MET A 10 -65.19 -55.66 2.46
N GLU A 11 -64.15 -55.38 1.67
CA GLU A 11 -64.18 -55.51 0.21
C GLU A 11 -64.28 -56.98 -0.23
N VAL A 12 -63.50 -57.89 0.38
CA VAL A 12 -63.56 -59.33 0.08
C VAL A 12 -64.89 -59.93 0.53
N ARG A 13 -65.40 -59.54 1.69
CA ARG A 13 -66.74 -59.94 2.15
C ARG A 13 -67.83 -59.51 1.17
N ALA A 14 -67.79 -58.27 0.70
CA ALA A 14 -68.77 -57.77 -0.28
C ALA A 14 -68.71 -58.56 -1.60
N LYS A 15 -67.51 -58.97 -2.04
CA LYS A 15 -67.33 -59.84 -3.22
C LYS A 15 -67.91 -61.25 -3.02
N ILE A 16 -67.78 -61.84 -1.84
CA ILE A 16 -68.33 -63.16 -1.50
C ILE A 16 -69.87 -63.11 -1.39
N GLU A 17 -70.42 -62.06 -0.78
CA GLU A 17 -71.88 -61.86 -0.71
C GLU A 17 -72.49 -61.67 -2.12
N ALA A 18 -71.77 -61.03 -3.04
CA ALA A 18 -72.20 -60.84 -4.42
C ALA A 18 -72.09 -62.11 -5.30
N SER A 19 -71.18 -63.05 -4.99
CA SER A 19 -70.95 -64.26 -5.80
C SER A 19 -71.95 -65.39 -5.51
N GLY A 20 -72.54 -65.42 -4.31
CA GLY A 20 -73.61 -66.33 -3.90
C GLY A 20 -73.25 -67.83 -3.87
N ARG A 21 -72.00 -68.20 -4.16
CA ARG A 21 -71.53 -69.60 -4.28
C ARG A 21 -70.84 -70.15 -3.03
N ASP A 22 -70.34 -69.28 -2.16
CA ASP A 22 -69.54 -69.64 -0.98
C ASP A 22 -70.29 -69.34 0.33
N GLN A 23 -69.86 -69.95 1.45
CA GLN A 23 -70.42 -69.69 2.77
C GLN A 23 -70.25 -68.22 3.18
N ARG A 24 -71.32 -67.62 3.72
CA ARG A 24 -71.33 -66.23 4.15
C ARG A 24 -70.35 -65.99 5.30
N TRP A 25 -69.49 -64.98 5.15
CA TRP A 25 -68.59 -64.52 6.20
C TRP A 25 -69.33 -63.61 7.19
N GLU A 26 -70.07 -64.24 8.11
CA GLU A 26 -70.76 -63.57 9.22
C GLU A 26 -69.98 -63.75 10.52
N PHE A 27 -68.86 -63.03 10.64
CA PHE A 27 -68.13 -62.89 11.90
C PHE A 27 -68.60 -61.63 12.64
N ASN A 28 -68.55 -61.67 13.97
CA ASN A 28 -68.83 -60.50 14.79
C ASN A 28 -67.77 -59.41 14.51
N LYS A 29 -68.21 -58.29 13.91
CA LYS A 29 -67.35 -57.17 13.53
C LYS A 29 -66.61 -56.55 14.72
N ASN A 30 -67.23 -56.58 15.90
CA ASN A 30 -66.60 -56.04 17.10
C ASN A 30 -65.43 -56.92 17.53
N ASP A 31 -65.59 -58.24 17.53
CA ASP A 31 -64.51 -59.16 17.90
C ASP A 31 -63.36 -59.13 16.88
N LEU A 32 -63.66 -58.83 15.61
CA LEU A 32 -62.66 -58.81 14.54
C LEU A 32 -61.86 -57.51 14.46
N PHE A 33 -62.49 -56.36 14.74
CA PHE A 33 -61.91 -55.04 14.45
C PHE A 33 -61.68 -54.14 15.66
N LYS A 34 -62.25 -54.45 16.82
CA LYS A 34 -62.16 -53.55 17.98
C LYS A 34 -60.71 -53.28 18.38
N ASP A 35 -59.90 -54.33 18.48
CA ASP A 35 -58.50 -54.21 18.86
C ASP A 35 -57.68 -53.52 17.76
N THR A 36 -57.90 -53.85 16.49
CA THR A 36 -57.19 -53.22 15.36
C THR A 36 -57.54 -51.75 15.18
N LYS A 37 -58.79 -51.35 15.48
CA LYS A 37 -59.23 -49.95 15.45
C LYS A 37 -58.62 -49.16 16.59
N HIS A 38 -58.64 -49.71 17.80
CA HIS A 38 -57.99 -49.08 18.95
C HIS A 38 -56.50 -48.89 18.69
N MET A 39 -55.79 -49.92 18.21
CA MET A 39 -54.38 -49.81 17.83
C MET A 39 -54.14 -48.75 16.74
N ALA A 40 -55.02 -48.65 15.74
CA ALA A 40 -54.92 -47.63 14.70
C ALA A 40 -55.12 -46.21 15.25
N GLU A 41 -56.05 -46.01 16.20
CA GLU A 41 -56.25 -44.73 16.90
C GLU A 41 -54.99 -44.34 17.70
N ILE A 42 -54.37 -45.27 18.42
CA ILE A 42 -53.12 -45.00 19.16
C ILE A 42 -51.98 -44.62 18.20
N CYS A 43 -51.79 -45.37 17.11
CA CYS A 43 -50.76 -45.05 16.12
C CYS A 43 -50.99 -43.69 15.45
N GLN A 44 -52.26 -43.32 15.19
CA GLN A 44 -52.59 -41.99 14.67
C GLN A 44 -52.24 -40.89 15.68
N ASN A 45 -52.61 -41.08 16.95
CA ASN A 45 -52.25 -40.13 18.02
C ASN A 45 -50.74 -39.93 18.13
N LEU A 46 -49.94 -41.01 18.06
CA LEU A 46 -48.48 -40.94 18.10
C LEU A 46 -47.89 -40.24 16.86
N TYR A 47 -48.47 -40.47 15.68
CA TYR A 47 -48.10 -39.75 14.47
C TYR A 47 -48.39 -38.25 14.60
N ASP A 48 -49.56 -37.89 15.13
CA ASP A 48 -49.95 -36.49 15.35
C ASP A 48 -49.01 -35.81 16.36
N VAL A 49 -48.62 -36.51 17.43
CA VAL A 49 -47.61 -36.03 18.39
C VAL A 49 -46.28 -35.76 17.70
N ALA A 50 -45.77 -36.72 16.91
CA ALA A 50 -44.50 -36.56 16.19
C ALA A 50 -44.56 -35.36 15.22
N GLN A 51 -45.69 -35.20 14.52
CA GLN A 51 -45.91 -34.08 13.61
C GLN A 51 -45.90 -32.74 14.35
N VAL A 52 -46.57 -32.63 15.50
CA VAL A 52 -46.57 -31.40 16.33
C VAL A 52 -45.16 -31.04 16.80
N ILE A 53 -44.36 -32.03 17.20
CA ILE A 53 -42.97 -31.81 17.64
C ILE A 53 -42.10 -31.32 16.47
N GLU A 54 -42.25 -31.92 15.29
CA GLU A 54 -41.55 -31.48 14.08
C GLU A 54 -41.92 -30.05 13.70
N GLU A 55 -43.21 -29.71 13.72
CA GLU A 55 -43.72 -28.37 13.42
C GLU A 55 -43.17 -27.32 14.41
N PHE A 56 -43.10 -27.63 15.71
CA PHE A 56 -42.49 -26.71 16.69
C PHE A 56 -40.98 -26.54 16.47
N LYS A 57 -40.24 -27.62 16.18
CA LYS A 57 -38.81 -27.53 15.89
C LYS A 57 -38.52 -26.74 14.63
N ASN A 58 -39.38 -26.84 13.61
CA ASN A 58 -39.27 -26.05 12.40
C ASN A 58 -39.49 -24.55 12.68
N ILE A 59 -40.43 -24.20 13.56
CA ILE A 59 -40.74 -22.80 13.94
C ILE A 59 -39.62 -22.20 14.80
N PHE A 60 -39.18 -22.92 15.83
CA PHE A 60 -38.11 -22.48 16.73
C PHE A 60 -36.72 -22.85 16.21
N GLY A 61 -36.51 -22.73 14.90
CA GLY A 61 -35.24 -22.97 14.25
C GLY A 61 -34.29 -21.76 14.28
N PRO A 62 -33.08 -21.90 13.69
CA PRO A 62 -32.07 -20.83 13.65
C PRO A 62 -32.52 -19.56 12.93
N GLU A 63 -33.55 -19.64 12.09
CA GLU A 63 -34.13 -18.48 11.38
C GLU A 63 -34.83 -17.50 12.33
N LEU A 64 -35.58 -18.02 13.31
CA LEU A 64 -36.21 -17.21 14.33
C LEU A 64 -35.14 -16.63 15.26
N GLU A 65 -34.09 -17.39 15.58
CA GLU A 65 -32.95 -16.90 16.36
C GLU A 65 -32.18 -15.76 15.66
N ALA A 66 -32.05 -15.80 14.34
CA ALA A 66 -31.34 -14.76 13.59
C ALA A 66 -32.10 -13.41 13.57
N VAL A 67 -33.43 -13.46 13.56
CA VAL A 67 -34.30 -12.27 13.52
C VAL A 67 -34.60 -11.74 14.92
N THR A 68 -34.71 -12.62 15.90
CA THR A 68 -35.00 -12.28 17.28
C THR A 68 -33.73 -11.96 18.06
N GLY A 69 -33.80 -11.00 18.98
CA GLY A 69 -32.65 -10.60 19.80
C GLY A 69 -32.44 -11.44 21.05
N ASP A 70 -33.23 -12.50 21.25
CA ASP A 70 -33.36 -13.21 22.52
C ASP A 70 -33.29 -14.75 22.34
N PRO A 71 -32.08 -15.32 22.19
CA PRO A 71 -31.89 -16.75 22.00
C PRO A 71 -32.30 -17.59 23.23
N LYS A 72 -32.32 -16.97 24.42
CA LYS A 72 -32.65 -17.68 25.67
C LYS A 72 -34.12 -18.07 25.73
N ARG A 73 -35.03 -17.17 25.36
CA ARG A 73 -36.47 -17.51 25.27
C ARG A 73 -36.73 -18.65 24.28
N ILE A 74 -36.00 -18.70 23.17
CA ILE A 74 -36.12 -19.79 22.18
C ILE A 74 -35.67 -21.13 22.78
N GLU A 75 -34.53 -21.15 23.47
CA GLU A 75 -34.02 -22.35 24.14
C GLU A 75 -35.00 -22.86 25.21
N GLU A 76 -35.56 -21.96 26.03
CA GLU A 76 -36.56 -22.30 27.05
C GLU A 76 -37.81 -22.96 26.45
N VAL A 77 -38.31 -22.43 25.32
CA VAL A 77 -39.47 -23.01 24.63
C VAL A 77 -39.11 -24.36 24.00
N LEU A 78 -37.93 -24.51 23.39
CA LEU A 78 -37.47 -25.79 22.84
C LEU A 78 -37.33 -26.88 23.91
N VAL A 79 -36.85 -26.53 25.10
CA VAL A 79 -36.80 -27.46 26.24
C VAL A 79 -38.21 -27.90 26.65
N ARG A 80 -39.19 -26.99 26.68
CA ARG A 80 -40.60 -27.35 26.95
C ARG A 80 -41.19 -28.23 25.87
N VAL A 81 -40.92 -27.95 24.59
CA VAL A 81 -41.33 -28.80 23.47
C VAL A 81 -40.75 -30.21 23.60
N GLY A 82 -39.49 -30.34 24.02
CA GLY A 82 -38.87 -31.63 24.34
C GLY A 82 -39.55 -32.35 25.51
N ASN A 83 -39.97 -31.60 26.54
CA ASN A 83 -40.67 -32.16 27.69
C ASN A 83 -42.10 -32.65 27.37
N LEU A 84 -42.70 -32.28 26.24
CA LEU A 84 -44.01 -32.79 25.82
C LEU A 84 -44.03 -34.31 25.61
N VAL A 85 -42.86 -34.92 25.35
CA VAL A 85 -42.73 -36.36 25.11
C VAL A 85 -42.63 -37.15 26.41
N LYS A 86 -42.17 -36.53 27.51
CA LYS A 86 -41.96 -37.23 28.80
C LYS A 86 -43.22 -37.93 29.33
N PRO A 87 -44.41 -37.30 29.35
CA PRO A 87 -45.63 -37.99 29.78
C PRO A 87 -46.03 -39.18 28.90
N LEU A 88 -45.54 -39.25 27.66
CA LEU A 88 -45.76 -40.36 26.73
C LEU A 88 -44.68 -41.46 26.87
N GLU A 89 -43.47 -41.12 27.31
CA GLU A 89 -42.40 -42.07 27.64
C GLU A 89 -42.63 -42.74 29.00
N ASP A 90 -43.13 -41.99 29.99
CA ASP A 90 -43.32 -42.43 31.38
C ASP A 90 -44.65 -43.17 31.62
N VAL A 91 -45.32 -43.62 30.55
CA VAL A 91 -46.63 -44.29 30.67
C VAL A 91 -46.46 -45.64 31.37
N THR A 92 -47.11 -45.81 32.52
CA THR A 92 -47.01 -47.03 33.36
C THR A 92 -47.95 -48.16 32.91
N PHE A 93 -48.63 -48.00 31.78
CA PHE A 93 -49.65 -48.93 31.28
C PHE A 93 -49.47 -49.17 29.78
N ASP A 94 -49.93 -50.32 29.27
CA ASP A 94 -49.91 -50.58 27.83
C ASP A 94 -51.03 -49.79 27.13
N PRO A 95 -50.72 -48.83 26.24
CA PRO A 95 -51.71 -48.01 25.54
C PRO A 95 -52.50 -48.79 24.48
N PHE A 96 -51.98 -49.92 23.99
CA PHE A 96 -52.66 -50.74 22.98
C PHE A 96 -53.76 -51.63 23.58
N VAL A 97 -53.89 -51.68 24.90
CA VAL A 97 -54.96 -52.41 25.60
C VAL A 97 -56.20 -51.52 25.78
N ASP A 98 -57.34 -51.95 25.23
CA ASP A 98 -58.61 -51.20 25.25
C ASP A 98 -59.09 -50.81 26.67
N LYS A 99 -58.78 -51.63 27.68
CA LYS A 99 -59.10 -51.33 29.10
C LYS A 99 -58.47 -50.02 29.61
N HIS A 100 -57.36 -49.59 28.99
CA HIS A 100 -56.65 -48.37 29.36
C HIS A 100 -56.99 -47.17 28.46
N LYS A 101 -57.99 -47.28 27.58
CA LYS A 101 -58.40 -46.22 26.65
C LYS A 101 -58.71 -44.90 27.35
N SER A 102 -59.37 -44.92 28.51
CA SER A 102 -59.66 -43.70 29.29
C SER A 102 -58.39 -43.05 29.83
N ALA A 103 -57.42 -43.84 30.30
CA ALA A 103 -56.14 -43.34 30.77
C ALA A 103 -55.31 -42.74 29.62
N TRP A 104 -55.29 -43.39 28.45
CA TRP A 104 -54.64 -42.85 27.26
C TRP A 104 -55.27 -41.53 26.79
N ASN A 105 -56.60 -41.45 26.76
CA ASN A 105 -57.31 -40.23 26.39
C ASN A 105 -56.98 -39.06 27.34
N ASN A 106 -56.77 -39.33 28.64
CA ASN A 106 -56.34 -38.31 29.58
C ASN A 106 -54.91 -37.82 29.30
N VAL A 107 -53.99 -38.73 28.95
CA VAL A 107 -52.61 -38.35 28.54
C VAL A 107 -52.64 -37.49 27.28
N MET A 108 -53.43 -37.88 26.27
CA MET A 108 -53.59 -37.10 25.04
C MET A 108 -54.31 -35.75 25.27
N ALA A 109 -55.25 -35.68 26.21
CA ALA A 109 -55.91 -34.43 26.59
C ALA A 109 -54.91 -33.47 27.26
N GLN A 110 -54.07 -33.98 28.16
CA GLN A 110 -53.01 -33.20 28.79
C GLN A 110 -51.99 -32.71 27.76
N PHE A 111 -51.53 -33.58 26.86
CA PHE A 111 -50.66 -33.20 25.75
C PHE A 111 -51.27 -32.06 24.92
N ASN A 112 -52.55 -32.16 24.53
CA ASN A 112 -53.23 -31.12 23.77
C ASN A 112 -53.36 -29.79 24.54
N MET A 113 -53.50 -29.83 25.87
CA MET A 113 -53.50 -28.63 26.71
C MET A 113 -52.13 -27.96 26.73
N ASP A 114 -51.07 -28.74 26.93
CA ASP A 114 -49.69 -28.23 26.97
C ASP A 114 -49.27 -27.67 25.61
N VAL A 115 -49.66 -28.34 24.52
CA VAL A 115 -49.48 -27.88 23.14
C VAL A 115 -50.16 -26.53 22.88
N LYS A 116 -51.38 -26.32 23.40
CA LYS A 116 -52.08 -25.02 23.29
C LYS A 116 -51.41 -23.93 24.13
N ALA A 117 -50.86 -24.28 25.30
CA ALA A 117 -50.12 -23.33 26.12
C ALA A 117 -48.86 -22.84 25.38
N ILE A 118 -48.11 -23.75 24.75
CA ILE A 118 -46.94 -23.43 23.95
C ILE A 118 -47.32 -22.60 22.71
N ASP A 119 -48.45 -22.87 22.05
CA ASP A 119 -48.93 -22.03 20.93
C ASP A 119 -49.17 -20.58 21.36
N ASN A 120 -49.81 -20.37 22.51
CA ASN A 120 -50.10 -19.04 23.01
C ASN A 120 -48.81 -18.29 23.37
N GLU A 121 -47.85 -19.00 23.98
CA GLU A 121 -46.52 -18.46 24.27
C GLU A 121 -45.75 -18.11 22.99
N ALA A 122 -45.75 -19.00 21.99
CA ALA A 122 -45.14 -18.79 20.68
C ALA A 122 -45.72 -17.55 19.99
N ASN A 123 -47.04 -17.40 20.01
CA ASN A 123 -47.73 -16.25 19.43
C ASN A 123 -47.38 -14.92 20.13
N ASN A 124 -47.28 -14.93 21.46
CA ASN A 124 -46.83 -13.75 22.21
C ASN A 124 -45.36 -13.43 21.95
N PHE A 125 -44.51 -14.47 21.84
CA PHE A 125 -43.11 -14.31 21.52
C PHE A 125 -42.89 -13.71 20.12
N ILE A 126 -43.66 -14.17 19.13
CA ILE A 126 -43.65 -13.60 17.77
C ILE A 126 -44.08 -12.12 17.81
N ASP A 127 -45.15 -11.79 18.53
CA ASP A 127 -45.61 -10.41 18.67
C ASP A 127 -44.56 -9.49 19.31
N ASP A 128 -43.90 -9.95 20.38
CA ASP A 128 -42.84 -9.20 21.05
C ASP A 128 -41.63 -9.00 20.11
N SER A 129 -41.25 -10.06 19.41
CA SER A 129 -40.06 -10.08 18.55
C SER A 129 -40.19 -9.17 17.33
N PHE A 130 -41.37 -9.13 16.70
CA PHE A 130 -41.64 -8.28 15.54
C PHE A 130 -41.77 -6.79 15.90
N ARG A 131 -41.95 -6.43 17.19
CA ARG A 131 -41.87 -5.03 17.65
C ARG A 131 -40.45 -4.48 17.69
N SER A 132 -39.45 -5.36 17.81
CA SER A 132 -38.02 -5.00 17.93
C SER A 132 -37.16 -5.71 16.89
N LEU A 133 -37.58 -5.66 15.63
CA LEU A 133 -36.81 -6.23 14.52
C LEU A 133 -35.47 -5.52 14.35
N ARG A 134 -34.41 -6.30 14.19
CA ARG A 134 -33.07 -5.78 13.87
C ARG A 134 -32.93 -5.37 12.40
N SER A 135 -33.58 -6.11 11.51
CA SER A 135 -33.52 -5.89 10.06
C SER A 135 -34.83 -6.31 9.41
N ALA A 136 -35.37 -5.45 8.54
CA ALA A 136 -36.55 -5.75 7.74
C ALA A 136 -36.29 -6.88 6.73
N GLU A 137 -35.08 -6.93 6.15
CA GLU A 137 -34.68 -7.98 5.22
C GLU A 137 -34.64 -9.37 5.88
N GLY A 138 -33.97 -9.49 7.02
CA GLY A 138 -33.90 -10.76 7.74
C GLY A 138 -35.28 -11.25 8.20
N ALA A 139 -36.15 -10.32 8.65
CA ALA A 139 -37.51 -10.65 9.03
C ALA A 139 -38.35 -11.16 7.85
N PHE A 140 -38.17 -10.58 6.66
CA PHE A 140 -38.83 -11.02 5.44
C PHE A 140 -38.38 -12.42 5.01
N ASP A 141 -37.08 -12.73 5.12
CA ASP A 141 -36.53 -14.05 4.75
C ASP A 141 -37.05 -15.16 5.63
N MET A 142 -37.14 -14.87 6.92
CA MET A 142 -37.76 -15.73 7.90
C MET A 142 -39.24 -16.00 7.53
N LEU A 143 -40.03 -14.96 7.24
CA LEU A 143 -41.42 -15.14 6.83
C LEU A 143 -41.57 -15.97 5.54
N LEU A 144 -40.71 -15.72 4.55
CA LEU A 144 -40.72 -16.45 3.28
C LEU A 144 -40.48 -17.95 3.51
N LYS A 145 -39.53 -18.30 4.37
CA LYS A 145 -39.25 -19.69 4.75
C LYS A 145 -40.45 -20.31 5.47
N PHE A 146 -41.09 -19.59 6.39
CA PHE A 146 -42.28 -20.11 7.10
C PHE A 146 -43.51 -20.29 6.21
N LYS A 147 -43.62 -19.56 5.10
CA LYS A 147 -44.65 -19.79 4.08
C LYS A 147 -44.44 -21.12 3.32
N HIS A 148 -43.20 -21.57 3.18
CA HIS A 148 -42.85 -22.76 2.39
C HIS A 148 -42.60 -24.02 3.24
N ILE A 149 -42.44 -23.88 4.55
CA ILE A 149 -42.26 -25.00 5.49
C ILE A 149 -43.63 -25.42 6.06
N ARG A 150 -43.80 -26.73 6.32
CA ARG A 150 -44.99 -27.24 7.02
C ARG A 150 -44.97 -26.73 8.46
N SER A 151 -45.82 -25.76 8.74
CA SER A 151 -45.93 -25.07 10.03
C SER A 151 -47.39 -24.98 10.48
N ARG A 152 -47.61 -24.80 11.79
CA ARG A 152 -48.97 -24.75 12.36
C ARG A 152 -49.75 -23.57 11.79
N ALA A 153 -50.97 -23.86 11.34
CA ALA A 153 -51.86 -22.88 10.71
C ALA A 153 -52.13 -21.65 11.58
N ALA A 154 -52.24 -21.81 12.91
CA ALA A 154 -52.48 -20.70 13.83
C ALA A 154 -51.30 -19.71 13.87
N ILE A 155 -50.07 -20.23 13.85
CA ILE A 155 -48.84 -19.42 13.88
C ILE A 155 -48.62 -18.76 12.53
N ASN A 156 -48.84 -19.48 11.42
CA ASN A 156 -48.78 -18.90 10.08
C ASN A 156 -49.76 -17.74 9.88
N ALA A 157 -51.01 -17.90 10.32
CA ALA A 157 -52.00 -16.83 10.22
C ALA A 157 -51.55 -15.56 10.95
N ARG A 158 -50.88 -15.70 12.11
CA ARG A 158 -50.36 -14.57 12.87
C ARG A 158 -49.10 -13.97 12.23
N LEU A 159 -48.19 -14.80 11.71
CA LEU A 159 -47.00 -14.34 10.98
C LEU A 159 -47.37 -13.53 9.74
N MET A 160 -48.42 -13.94 9.01
CA MET A 160 -48.93 -13.19 7.85
C MET A 160 -49.55 -11.83 8.23
N GLN A 161 -49.91 -11.60 9.50
CA GLN A 161 -50.34 -10.28 9.98
C GLN A 161 -49.17 -9.36 10.34
N LYS A 162 -47.92 -9.86 10.36
CA LYS A 162 -46.71 -9.11 10.75
C LYS A 162 -45.99 -8.41 9.60
N PHE A 163 -46.52 -8.46 8.38
CA PHE A 163 -45.96 -7.71 7.25
C PHE A 163 -45.93 -6.20 7.50
N GLU A 164 -46.93 -5.65 8.20
CA GLU A 164 -46.96 -4.23 8.58
C GLU A 164 -45.76 -3.84 9.48
N ASP A 165 -45.37 -4.72 10.40
CA ASP A 165 -44.24 -4.46 11.30
C ASP A 165 -42.90 -4.48 10.54
N ILE A 166 -42.76 -5.36 9.54
CA ILE A 166 -41.59 -5.37 8.64
C ILE A 166 -41.53 -4.10 7.80
N LEU A 167 -42.65 -3.65 7.25
CA LEU A 167 -42.72 -2.41 6.45
C LEU A 167 -42.36 -1.18 7.29
N LYS A 168 -42.87 -1.08 8.53
CA LYS A 168 -42.49 -0.01 9.47
C LYS A 168 -41.00 -0.04 9.79
N GLN A 169 -40.41 -1.22 9.94
CA GLN A 169 -38.96 -1.32 10.15
C GLN A 169 -38.19 -0.89 8.90
N PHE A 170 -38.64 -1.27 7.71
CA PHE A 170 -38.04 -0.80 6.46
C PHE A 170 -38.15 0.72 6.30
N GLU A 171 -39.27 1.34 6.67
CA GLU A 171 -39.42 2.80 6.65
C GLU A 171 -38.43 3.51 7.57
N LYS A 172 -38.09 2.91 8.73
CA LYS A 172 -37.04 3.40 9.63
C LYS A 172 -35.65 3.23 9.04
N GLU A 173 -35.37 2.10 8.40
CA GLU A 173 -34.11 1.87 7.70
C GLU A 173 -33.93 2.87 6.55
N VAL A 174 -34.98 3.12 5.77
CA VAL A 174 -35.01 4.14 4.72
C VAL A 174 -34.82 5.55 5.30
N ALA A 175 -35.43 5.88 6.45
CA ALA A 175 -35.18 7.14 7.14
C ALA A 175 -33.70 7.28 7.55
N THR A 176 -33.11 6.21 8.07
CA THR A 176 -31.70 6.21 8.47
C THR A 176 -30.78 6.41 7.26
N MET A 177 -31.13 5.85 6.09
CA MET A 177 -30.40 6.08 4.84
C MET A 177 -30.59 7.51 4.31
N GLU A 178 -31.78 8.09 4.48
CA GLU A 178 -32.10 9.49 4.18
C GLU A 178 -31.26 10.44 5.05
N ASP A 179 -31.17 10.17 6.37
CA ASP A 179 -30.33 10.95 7.29
C ASP A 179 -28.85 10.85 6.92
N LEU A 180 -28.34 9.63 6.66
CA LEU A 180 -26.97 9.42 6.19
C LEU A 180 -26.69 10.14 4.87
N PHE A 181 -27.68 10.18 3.97
CA PHE A 181 -27.57 10.89 2.70
C PHE A 181 -27.47 12.40 2.92
N HIS A 182 -28.32 12.98 3.77
CA HIS A 182 -28.29 14.40 4.09
C HIS A 182 -27.00 14.80 4.82
N ASP A 183 -26.57 14.04 5.82
CA ASP A 183 -25.33 14.28 6.57
C ASP A 183 -24.08 14.17 5.69
N GLY A 184 -24.09 13.23 4.73
CA GLY A 184 -22.98 12.98 3.82
C GLY A 184 -23.03 13.76 2.50
N THR A 185 -24.01 14.62 2.28
CA THR A 185 -24.21 15.33 0.99
C THR A 185 -23.00 16.19 0.61
N ASP A 186 -22.39 16.84 1.60
CA ASP A 186 -21.26 17.75 1.42
C ASP A 186 -19.90 17.03 1.45
N VAL A 187 -19.72 16.08 2.37
CA VAL A 187 -18.48 15.30 2.51
C VAL A 187 -18.81 13.82 2.72
N PRO A 188 -19.06 13.07 1.63
CA PRO A 188 -19.32 11.65 1.74
C PRO A 188 -18.08 10.89 2.23
N ALA A 189 -18.30 9.81 2.97
CA ALA A 189 -17.21 8.95 3.42
C ALA A 189 -16.67 8.13 2.23
N LEU A 190 -15.62 8.66 1.60
CA LEU A 190 -15.01 8.05 0.41
C LEU A 190 -14.00 6.95 0.79
N TYR A 191 -13.96 5.89 0.00
CA TYR A 191 -12.90 4.88 0.08
C TYR A 191 -11.54 5.48 -0.32
N LYS A 192 -10.45 4.91 0.21
CA LYS A 192 -9.09 5.37 -0.09
C LYS A 192 -8.82 5.29 -1.61
N ASN A 193 -8.30 6.37 -2.19
CA ASN A 193 -8.04 6.54 -3.63
C ASN A 193 -9.27 6.75 -4.53
N HIS A 194 -10.48 6.92 -3.98
CA HIS A 194 -11.62 7.38 -4.78
C HIS A 194 -11.52 8.88 -5.05
N PRO A 195 -11.78 9.32 -6.30
CA PRO A 195 -11.80 10.74 -6.61
C PRO A 195 -13.10 11.38 -6.06
N PRO A 196 -13.10 12.69 -5.80
CA PRO A 196 -14.15 13.34 -5.00
C PRO A 196 -15.56 13.24 -5.59
N VAL A 197 -15.75 13.46 -6.89
CA VAL A 197 -17.08 13.46 -7.54
C VAL A 197 -17.57 12.04 -7.80
N ALA A 198 -16.81 11.21 -8.51
CA ALA A 198 -17.23 9.83 -8.81
C ALA A 198 -17.32 8.99 -7.53
N GLY A 199 -16.48 9.27 -6.54
CA GLY A 199 -16.60 8.68 -5.21
C GLY A 199 -17.90 9.07 -4.51
N SER A 200 -18.32 10.34 -4.61
CA SER A 200 -19.60 10.80 -4.05
C SER A 200 -20.79 10.11 -4.72
N ILE A 201 -20.76 9.96 -6.05
CA ILE A 201 -21.79 9.23 -6.81
C ILE A 201 -21.80 7.75 -6.44
N PHE A 202 -20.62 7.13 -6.32
CA PHE A 202 -20.53 5.73 -5.91
C PHE A 202 -21.10 5.50 -4.50
N TRP A 203 -20.81 6.42 -3.57
CA TRP A 203 -21.36 6.39 -2.22
C TRP A 203 -22.89 6.50 -2.24
N GLU A 204 -23.45 7.48 -2.95
CA GLU A 204 -24.91 7.63 -3.10
C GLU A 204 -25.53 6.35 -3.69
N ARG A 205 -24.97 5.83 -4.79
CA ARG A 205 -25.44 4.58 -5.41
C ARG A 205 -25.37 3.38 -4.47
N SER A 206 -24.42 3.35 -3.55
CA SER A 206 -24.32 2.27 -2.56
C SER A 206 -25.47 2.32 -1.54
N LEU A 207 -25.87 3.52 -1.11
CA LEU A 207 -27.05 3.72 -0.25
C LEU A 207 -28.32 3.36 -1.01
N PHE A 208 -28.46 3.85 -2.25
CA PHE A 208 -29.60 3.55 -3.10
C PHE A 208 -29.71 2.05 -3.40
N HIS A 209 -28.60 1.36 -3.67
CA HIS A 209 -28.59 -0.07 -3.92
C HIS A 209 -29.09 -0.87 -2.73
N ARG A 210 -28.70 -0.50 -1.50
CA ARG A 210 -29.16 -1.17 -0.27
C ARG A 210 -30.67 -1.01 -0.06
N MET A 211 -31.20 0.19 -0.30
CA MET A 211 -32.66 0.41 -0.24
C MET A 211 -33.39 -0.35 -1.35
N LYS A 212 -32.87 -0.30 -2.58
CA LYS A 212 -33.42 -0.99 -3.76
C LYS A 212 -33.44 -2.50 -3.57
N HIS A 213 -32.37 -3.08 -3.01
CA HIS A 213 -32.29 -4.52 -2.75
C HIS A 213 -33.46 -4.97 -1.87
N THR A 214 -33.71 -4.25 -0.78
CA THR A 214 -34.76 -4.60 0.19
C THR A 214 -36.17 -4.46 -0.40
N ILE A 215 -36.47 -3.33 -1.06
CA ILE A 215 -37.82 -3.10 -1.63
C ILE A 215 -38.15 -4.04 -2.80
N VAL A 216 -37.17 -4.38 -3.65
CA VAL A 216 -37.39 -5.32 -4.77
C VAL A 216 -37.80 -6.70 -4.26
N ARG A 217 -37.29 -7.12 -3.10
CA ARG A 217 -37.69 -8.38 -2.47
C ARG A 217 -39.13 -8.32 -1.97
N PHE A 218 -39.55 -7.23 -1.33
CA PHE A 218 -40.93 -7.07 -0.87
C PHE A 218 -41.94 -7.06 -2.03
N LEU A 219 -41.54 -6.52 -3.20
CA LEU A 219 -42.36 -6.55 -4.42
C LEU A 219 -42.60 -7.96 -4.99
N THR A 220 -41.87 -8.99 -4.54
CA THR A 220 -42.18 -10.38 -4.92
C THR A 220 -43.43 -10.93 -4.24
N MET A 221 -43.95 -10.25 -3.22
CA MET A 221 -45.16 -10.61 -2.49
C MET A 221 -46.20 -9.48 -2.61
N ASP A 222 -47.10 -9.61 -3.58
CA ASP A 222 -48.14 -8.61 -3.85
C ASP A 222 -49.02 -8.33 -2.61
N GLU A 223 -49.36 -9.37 -1.84
CA GLU A 223 -50.16 -9.29 -0.60
C GLU A 223 -49.58 -8.33 0.45
N MET A 224 -48.25 -8.19 0.52
CA MET A 224 -47.58 -7.28 1.45
C MET A 224 -47.64 -5.82 0.98
N MET A 225 -47.70 -5.61 -0.33
CA MET A 225 -47.49 -4.31 -0.95
C MET A 225 -48.79 -3.59 -1.36
N GLU A 226 -49.93 -4.24 -1.19
CA GLU A 226 -51.29 -3.70 -1.39
C GLU A 226 -51.83 -2.97 -0.14
N GLY A 227 -51.28 -3.27 1.04
CA GLY A 227 -51.63 -2.57 2.29
C GLY A 227 -51.22 -1.10 2.29
N LYS A 228 -51.81 -0.32 3.21
CA LYS A 228 -51.51 1.12 3.35
C LYS A 228 -50.02 1.36 3.62
N GLU A 229 -49.43 0.59 4.51
CA GLU A 229 -48.01 0.60 4.87
C GLU A 229 -47.12 0.28 3.67
N GLY A 230 -47.59 -0.56 2.74
CA GLY A 230 -46.86 -0.90 1.52
C GLY A 230 -46.83 0.26 0.52
N VAL A 231 -47.91 1.04 0.46
CA VAL A 231 -48.00 2.26 -0.35
C VAL A 231 -47.11 3.36 0.24
N ASP A 232 -47.18 3.58 1.55
CA ASP A 232 -46.38 4.57 2.26
C ASP A 232 -44.87 4.29 2.11
N ALA A 233 -44.45 3.02 2.26
CA ALA A 233 -43.07 2.58 2.05
C ALA A 233 -42.59 2.79 0.60
N LYS A 234 -43.44 2.49 -0.40
CA LYS A 234 -43.14 2.73 -1.83
C LYS A 234 -42.98 4.22 -2.11
N GLU A 235 -43.86 5.06 -1.58
CA GLU A 235 -43.82 6.51 -1.79
C GLU A 235 -42.56 7.13 -1.17
N LYS A 236 -42.21 6.73 0.07
CA LYS A 236 -40.99 7.18 0.74
C LYS A 236 -39.73 6.78 -0.02
N TYR A 237 -39.62 5.51 -0.43
CA TYR A 237 -38.52 5.03 -1.28
C TYR A 237 -38.45 5.81 -2.60
N ALA A 238 -39.58 6.05 -3.26
CA ALA A 238 -39.62 6.77 -4.53
C ALA A 238 -39.24 8.25 -4.38
N ARG A 239 -39.60 8.90 -3.26
CA ARG A 239 -39.20 10.27 -2.94
C ARG A 239 -37.68 10.39 -2.81
N ILE A 240 -37.09 9.59 -1.92
CA ILE A 240 -35.65 9.60 -1.67
C ILE A 240 -34.88 9.18 -2.93
N GLY A 241 -35.38 8.20 -3.67
CA GLY A 241 -34.80 7.79 -4.96
C GLY A 241 -34.75 8.92 -5.99
N ARG A 242 -35.76 9.80 -6.05
CA ARG A 242 -35.74 10.97 -6.93
C ARG A 242 -34.74 12.03 -6.48
N GLU A 243 -34.60 12.24 -5.17
CA GLU A 243 -33.63 13.19 -4.60
C GLU A 243 -32.20 12.72 -4.86
N MET A 244 -31.90 11.46 -4.56
CA MET A 244 -30.61 10.82 -4.84
C MET A 244 -30.24 10.86 -6.32
N TRP A 245 -31.20 10.56 -7.21
CA TRP A 245 -30.99 10.68 -8.65
C TRP A 245 -30.74 12.13 -9.11
N SER A 246 -31.40 13.11 -8.49
CA SER A 246 -31.18 14.52 -8.81
C SER A 246 -29.81 15.00 -8.33
N TYR A 247 -29.36 14.54 -7.16
CA TYR A 247 -28.01 14.77 -6.64
C TYR A 247 -26.94 14.19 -7.58
N GLU A 248 -27.12 12.94 -7.99
CA GLU A 248 -26.21 12.25 -8.91
C GLU A 248 -26.08 13.02 -10.23
N LYS A 249 -27.21 13.40 -10.85
CA LYS A 249 -27.24 14.22 -12.07
C LYS A 249 -26.58 15.58 -11.90
N TYR A 250 -26.86 16.27 -10.79
CA TYR A 250 -26.28 17.58 -10.50
C TYR A 250 -24.75 17.50 -10.37
N LYS A 251 -24.24 16.52 -9.61
CA LYS A 251 -22.80 16.30 -9.42
C LYS A 251 -22.10 16.00 -10.74
N PHE A 252 -22.67 15.12 -11.57
CA PHE A 252 -22.10 14.81 -12.89
C PHE A 252 -22.11 16.01 -13.83
N ALA A 253 -23.23 16.75 -13.92
CA ALA A 253 -23.34 17.93 -14.78
C ALA A 253 -22.31 19.01 -14.40
N ARG A 254 -22.19 19.30 -13.09
CA ARG A 254 -21.19 20.23 -12.57
C ARG A 254 -19.77 19.78 -12.86
N TRP A 255 -19.48 18.48 -12.74
CA TRP A 255 -18.17 17.94 -13.07
C TRP A 255 -17.83 18.13 -14.55
N VAL A 256 -18.77 17.91 -15.47
CA VAL A 256 -18.57 18.16 -16.91
C VAL A 256 -18.25 19.63 -17.17
N GLU A 257 -19.03 20.55 -16.58
CA GLU A 257 -18.86 22.00 -16.74
C GLU A 257 -17.51 22.49 -16.20
N GLU A 258 -17.05 21.96 -15.07
CA GLU A 258 -15.77 22.34 -14.48
C GLU A 258 -14.56 21.68 -15.14
N SER A 259 -14.67 20.40 -15.51
CA SER A 259 -13.51 19.58 -15.90
C SER A 259 -13.02 19.90 -17.29
N GLU A 260 -13.90 20.12 -18.27
CA GLU A 260 -13.48 20.47 -19.63
C GLU A 260 -12.63 21.74 -19.73
N PRO A 261 -13.04 22.91 -19.19
CA PRO A 261 -12.25 24.13 -19.29
C PRO A 261 -10.95 24.02 -18.48
N LYS A 262 -11.00 23.41 -17.29
CA LYS A 262 -9.80 23.19 -16.45
C LYS A 262 -8.80 22.29 -17.17
N LEU A 263 -9.26 21.19 -17.77
CA LEU A 263 -8.42 20.28 -18.54
C LEU A 263 -7.72 20.99 -19.70
N LYS A 264 -8.45 21.81 -20.48
CA LYS A 264 -7.88 22.60 -21.57
C LYS A 264 -6.81 23.58 -21.09
N GLN A 265 -6.97 24.15 -19.91
CA GLN A 265 -5.99 25.07 -19.32
C GLN A 265 -4.76 24.32 -18.80
N LEU A 266 -4.96 23.20 -18.10
CA LEU A 266 -3.88 22.40 -17.50
C LEU A 266 -2.97 21.78 -18.56
N ILE A 267 -3.53 21.24 -19.65
CA ILE A 267 -2.73 20.64 -20.73
C ILE A 267 -1.87 21.67 -21.46
N LYS A 268 -2.30 22.94 -21.49
CA LYS A 268 -1.55 24.04 -22.10
C LYS A 268 -0.41 24.57 -21.23
N ARG A 269 -0.34 24.19 -19.94
CA ARG A 269 0.79 24.55 -19.08
C ARG A 269 2.08 23.91 -19.57
N ASN A 270 3.19 24.59 -19.28
CA ASN A 270 4.51 24.10 -19.65
C ASN A 270 4.91 22.92 -18.75
N LEU A 271 5.82 22.06 -19.22
CA LEU A 271 6.24 20.89 -18.45
C LEU A 271 7.02 21.25 -17.18
N LEU A 272 7.80 22.35 -17.23
CA LEU A 272 8.71 22.77 -16.18
C LEU A 272 8.41 24.19 -15.71
N ILE A 273 8.23 24.36 -14.40
CA ILE A 273 8.18 25.68 -13.75
C ILE A 273 9.52 26.00 -13.10
N LYS A 274 9.90 27.28 -13.16
CA LYS A 274 10.89 27.86 -12.26
C LYS A 274 10.11 28.41 -11.06
N PRO A 275 10.29 27.90 -9.83
CA PRO A 275 9.66 28.50 -8.66
C PRO A 275 10.25 29.91 -8.47
N SER A 276 9.60 30.92 -9.03
CA SER A 276 9.97 32.32 -8.85
C SER A 276 9.22 32.87 -7.64
N HIS A 277 9.77 32.66 -6.45
CA HIS A 277 9.56 33.53 -5.31
C HIS A 277 10.89 34.17 -4.90
N GLN A 278 11.49 34.94 -5.81
CA GLN A 278 12.09 36.22 -5.45
C GLN A 278 11.77 37.23 -6.57
N PRO A 279 11.36 38.46 -6.21
CA PRO A 279 10.95 39.46 -7.18
C PRO A 279 12.15 39.93 -8.00
N LYS A 280 11.82 40.48 -9.17
CA LYS A 280 12.72 41.11 -10.14
C LYS A 280 13.65 42.15 -9.49
N GLU A 281 14.82 41.74 -9.02
CA GLU A 281 15.97 42.64 -8.86
C GLU A 281 17.25 41.90 -9.23
N ALA A 282 18.00 42.52 -10.15
CA ALA A 282 19.33 42.17 -10.63
C ALA A 282 19.48 40.83 -11.37
N ASP A 283 19.97 40.92 -12.61
CA ASP A 283 20.74 39.89 -13.29
C ASP A 283 21.91 39.43 -12.39
N THR A 284 21.64 38.50 -11.47
CA THR A 284 22.67 37.66 -10.87
C THR A 284 22.69 36.38 -11.67
N GLU A 285 23.52 36.37 -12.71
CA GLU A 285 23.98 35.16 -13.37
C GLU A 285 24.81 34.32 -12.37
N GLY A 286 24.16 33.68 -11.40
CA GLY A 286 24.89 32.99 -10.35
C GLY A 286 23.98 32.24 -9.41
N LEU A 287 24.01 30.91 -9.53
CA LEU A 287 23.50 29.92 -8.57
C LEU A 287 21.98 29.70 -8.50
N GLU A 288 21.60 28.52 -9.01
CA GLU A 288 20.40 27.73 -8.66
C GLU A 288 19.02 28.17 -9.17
N ILE A 289 18.84 28.13 -10.50
CA ILE A 289 17.50 27.95 -11.06
C ILE A 289 17.06 26.50 -10.82
N LYS A 290 16.34 26.25 -9.72
CA LYS A 290 15.66 24.97 -9.49
C LYS A 290 14.47 24.87 -10.44
N TYR A 291 14.37 23.78 -11.20
CA TYR A 291 13.23 23.48 -12.06
C TYR A 291 12.37 22.44 -11.36
N VAL A 292 11.05 22.53 -11.47
CA VAL A 292 10.11 21.53 -10.93
C VAL A 292 9.16 21.12 -12.05
N VAL A 293 8.78 19.85 -12.08
CA VAL A 293 7.75 19.35 -13.02
C VAL A 293 6.40 19.97 -12.65
N ASP A 294 5.75 20.64 -13.59
CA ASP A 294 4.44 21.26 -13.41
C ASP A 294 3.33 20.28 -13.78
N PHE A 295 3.16 19.27 -12.92
CA PHE A 295 2.02 18.35 -13.01
C PHE A 295 1.03 18.68 -11.88
N ASP A 296 -0.02 19.43 -12.25
CA ASP A 296 -1.05 19.83 -11.30
C ASP A 296 -1.83 18.59 -10.81
N PRO A 297 -1.94 18.36 -9.49
CA PRO A 297 -2.71 17.25 -8.94
C PRO A 297 -4.14 17.18 -9.47
N LYS A 298 -4.73 18.34 -9.84
CA LYS A 298 -6.07 18.40 -10.41
C LYS A 298 -6.18 17.70 -11.77
N LEU A 299 -5.09 17.61 -12.54
CA LEU A 299 -5.06 16.85 -13.79
C LEU A 299 -5.18 15.35 -13.51
N GLY A 300 -4.43 14.85 -12.52
CA GLY A 300 -4.55 13.47 -12.04
C GLY A 300 -5.94 13.16 -11.50
N GLU A 301 -6.53 14.11 -10.77
CA GLU A 301 -7.91 14.00 -10.29
C GLU A 301 -8.91 13.87 -11.45
N ILE A 302 -8.85 14.74 -12.47
CA ILE A 302 -9.76 14.68 -13.64
C ILE A 302 -9.60 13.36 -14.40
N ILE A 303 -8.37 12.84 -14.53
CA ILE A 303 -8.10 11.55 -15.16
C ILE A 303 -8.74 10.41 -14.36
N ALA A 304 -8.54 10.38 -13.04
CA ALA A 304 -9.15 9.40 -12.17
C ALA A 304 -10.68 9.49 -12.22
N GLU A 305 -11.25 10.69 -12.06
CA GLU A 305 -12.70 10.95 -12.18
C GLU A 305 -13.26 10.39 -13.49
N THR A 306 -12.61 10.66 -14.62
CA THR A 306 -13.05 10.18 -15.94
C THR A 306 -13.16 8.66 -15.97
N ARG A 307 -12.15 7.95 -15.46
CA ARG A 307 -12.15 6.47 -15.42
C ARG A 307 -13.27 5.93 -14.56
N TYR A 308 -13.48 6.48 -13.36
CA TYR A 308 -14.54 6.04 -12.46
C TYR A 308 -15.93 6.38 -13.02
N MET A 309 -16.11 7.54 -13.66
CA MET A 309 -17.37 7.91 -14.32
C MET A 309 -17.72 6.96 -15.47
N GLU A 310 -16.74 6.56 -16.29
CA GLU A 310 -16.97 5.55 -17.34
C GLU A 310 -17.36 4.19 -16.75
N GLN A 311 -16.73 3.75 -15.65
CA GLN A 311 -17.10 2.51 -14.94
C GLN A 311 -18.52 2.58 -14.36
N LEU A 312 -18.95 3.77 -13.92
CA LEU A 312 -20.32 4.04 -13.47
C LEU A 312 -21.33 4.10 -14.63
N GLY A 313 -20.89 3.97 -15.88
CA GLY A 313 -21.75 3.94 -17.07
C GLY A 313 -22.11 5.32 -17.64
N TYR A 314 -21.41 6.38 -17.23
CA TYR A 314 -21.64 7.72 -17.75
C TYR A 314 -21.01 7.95 -19.13
N LEU A 315 -21.69 8.74 -19.95
CA LEU A 315 -21.12 9.28 -21.19
C LEU A 315 -20.23 10.47 -20.86
N VAL A 316 -18.94 10.22 -20.75
CA VAL A 316 -17.94 11.24 -20.44
C VAL A 316 -17.55 12.03 -21.68
N PRO A 317 -17.27 13.36 -21.58
CA PRO A 317 -16.76 14.13 -22.71
C PRO A 317 -15.52 13.52 -23.36
N GLU A 318 -15.49 13.52 -24.70
CA GLU A 318 -14.42 12.90 -25.49
C GLU A 318 -13.03 13.42 -25.13
N GLN A 319 -12.91 14.70 -24.78
CA GLN A 319 -11.63 15.32 -24.44
C GLN A 319 -11.08 14.76 -23.13
N CYS A 320 -11.92 14.59 -22.11
CA CYS A 320 -11.52 14.00 -20.83
C CYS A 320 -11.16 12.53 -21.02
N ARG A 321 -11.97 11.80 -21.80
CA ARG A 321 -11.73 10.40 -22.15
C ARG A 321 -10.38 10.19 -22.85
N ASN A 322 -10.08 11.00 -23.86
CA ASN A 322 -8.83 10.90 -24.62
C ASN A 322 -7.59 11.13 -23.74
N VAL A 323 -7.69 12.01 -22.75
CA VAL A 323 -6.60 12.28 -21.79
C VAL A 323 -6.48 11.14 -20.79
N ALA A 324 -7.59 10.61 -20.28
CA ALA A 324 -7.59 9.48 -19.36
C ALA A 324 -7.01 8.20 -20.01
N LEU A 325 -7.27 7.96 -21.30
CA LEU A 325 -6.65 6.87 -22.05
C LEU A 325 -5.12 7.00 -22.15
N GLN A 326 -4.57 8.20 -21.94
CA GLN A 326 -3.13 8.47 -21.96
C GLN A 326 -2.51 8.56 -20.57
N GLU A 327 -3.22 8.17 -19.49
CA GLU A 327 -2.74 8.25 -18.11
C GLU A 327 -1.36 7.63 -17.91
N GLU A 328 -1.16 6.38 -18.36
CA GLU A 328 0.14 5.70 -18.24
C GLU A 328 1.28 6.46 -18.92
N LYS A 329 0.96 7.16 -20.02
CA LYS A 329 1.93 7.96 -20.77
C LYS A 329 2.30 9.21 -20.00
N TYR A 330 1.33 9.88 -19.36
CA TYR A 330 1.60 11.03 -18.48
C TYR A 330 2.42 10.63 -17.25
N ILE A 331 2.11 9.50 -16.62
CA ILE A 331 2.89 8.98 -15.48
C ILE A 331 4.36 8.76 -15.90
N LYS A 332 4.60 8.07 -17.01
CA LYS A 332 5.95 7.86 -17.55
C LYS A 332 6.66 9.17 -17.87
N TYR A 333 5.94 10.20 -18.34
CA TYR A 333 6.51 11.52 -18.60
C TYR A 333 6.87 12.26 -17.32
N VAL A 334 6.01 12.23 -16.30
CA VAL A 334 6.28 12.84 -14.99
C VAL A 334 7.50 12.18 -14.35
N ASP A 335 7.53 10.85 -14.29
CA ASP A 335 8.65 10.11 -13.71
C ASP A 335 9.96 10.38 -14.46
N GLY A 336 9.92 10.34 -15.79
CA GLY A 336 11.08 10.63 -16.63
C GLY A 336 11.60 12.06 -16.47
N LEU A 337 10.70 13.06 -16.40
CA LEU A 337 11.07 14.45 -16.15
C LEU A 337 11.62 14.62 -14.73
N GLN A 338 11.03 13.98 -13.72
CA GLN A 338 11.48 14.07 -12.33
C GLN A 338 12.90 13.48 -12.18
N HIS A 339 13.13 12.26 -12.67
CA HIS A 339 14.46 11.63 -12.65
C HIS A 339 15.51 12.46 -13.39
N MET A 340 15.15 13.04 -14.54
CA MET A 340 16.01 13.94 -15.29
C MET A 340 16.36 15.19 -14.48
N LEU A 341 15.38 15.82 -13.81
CA LEU A 341 15.60 17.00 -12.98
C LEU A 341 16.43 16.69 -11.73
N ASP A 342 16.17 15.56 -11.07
CA ASP A 342 16.93 15.13 -9.89
C ASP A 342 18.40 14.91 -10.25
N SER A 343 18.66 14.25 -11.38
CA SER A 343 20.02 14.08 -11.92
C SER A 343 20.69 15.44 -12.22
N TYR A 344 19.94 16.38 -12.79
CA TYR A 344 20.43 17.73 -13.06
C TYR A 344 20.74 18.51 -11.77
N HIS A 345 19.86 18.50 -10.76
CA HIS A 345 20.09 19.21 -9.49
C HIS A 345 21.20 18.57 -8.67
N ASN A 346 21.25 17.25 -8.59
CA ASN A 346 22.32 16.55 -7.88
C ASN A 346 23.69 16.84 -8.50
N LEU A 347 23.75 16.86 -9.84
CA LEU A 347 24.98 17.19 -10.55
C LEU A 347 25.42 18.63 -10.28
N LEU A 348 24.50 19.59 -10.34
CA LEU A 348 24.80 20.99 -10.03
C LEU A 348 25.20 21.19 -8.56
N GLY A 349 24.50 20.55 -7.62
CA GLY A 349 24.82 20.62 -6.19
C GLY A 349 26.14 19.94 -5.82
N SER A 350 26.66 19.06 -6.68
CA SER A 350 27.96 18.42 -6.48
C SER A 350 29.15 19.31 -6.86
N LEU A 351 28.93 20.41 -7.59
CA LEU A 351 30.00 21.27 -8.12
C LEU A 351 30.44 22.29 -7.07
N ASP A 352 31.75 22.43 -6.90
CA ASP A 352 32.31 23.54 -6.13
C ASP A 352 32.40 24.83 -6.96
N GLN A 353 32.79 25.94 -6.32
CA GLN A 353 32.90 27.24 -6.98
C GLN A 353 33.94 27.23 -8.12
N ALA A 354 35.05 26.52 -7.95
CA ALA A 354 36.14 26.45 -8.93
C ALA A 354 35.75 25.60 -10.15
N GLU A 355 35.05 24.48 -9.93
CA GLU A 355 34.47 23.62 -10.95
C GLU A 355 33.35 24.34 -11.70
N THR A 356 32.55 25.15 -11.02
CA THR A 356 31.47 25.95 -11.63
C THR A 356 32.03 27.00 -12.59
N GLU A 357 33.10 27.70 -12.19
CA GLU A 357 33.78 28.67 -13.05
C GLU A 357 34.41 27.98 -14.27
N LEU A 358 35.10 26.85 -14.04
CA LEU A 358 35.72 26.04 -15.08
C LEU A 358 34.72 25.51 -16.13
N LEU A 359 33.52 25.12 -15.69
CA LEU A 359 32.51 24.47 -16.52
C LEU A 359 31.39 25.40 -17.00
N GLN A 360 31.52 26.72 -16.81
CA GLN A 360 30.47 27.70 -17.09
C GLN A 360 29.93 27.63 -18.54
N ASP A 361 30.80 27.41 -19.53
CA ASP A 361 30.41 27.26 -20.94
C ASP A 361 29.54 25.99 -21.16
N HIS A 362 29.90 24.87 -20.52
CA HIS A 362 29.16 23.61 -20.58
C HIS A 362 27.81 23.71 -19.85
N MET A 363 27.78 24.39 -18.70
CA MET A 363 26.55 24.66 -17.97
C MET A 363 25.58 25.51 -18.80
N ARG A 364 26.07 26.50 -19.54
CA ARG A 364 25.25 27.30 -20.46
C ARG A 364 24.66 26.44 -21.58
N GLN A 365 25.42 25.48 -22.13
CA GLN A 365 24.90 24.53 -23.12
C GLN A 365 23.82 23.62 -22.51
N LEU A 366 24.06 23.07 -21.32
CA LEU A 366 23.10 22.21 -20.62
C LEU A 366 21.78 22.94 -20.33
N ARG A 367 21.85 24.20 -19.87
CA ARG A 367 20.66 25.05 -19.69
C ARG A 367 19.91 25.31 -20.99
N ARG A 368 20.59 25.43 -22.13
CA ARG A 368 19.93 25.59 -23.44
C ARG A 368 19.14 24.36 -23.85
N VAL A 369 19.61 23.16 -23.51
CA VAL A 369 18.91 21.90 -23.79
C VAL A 369 17.66 21.75 -22.93
N ILE A 370 17.68 22.18 -21.66
CA ILE A 370 16.54 22.09 -20.73
C ILE A 370 15.50 23.20 -20.95
N ARG A 371 15.93 24.39 -21.42
CA ARG A 371 15.08 25.58 -21.62
C ARG A 371 13.77 25.33 -22.39
N PRO A 372 13.71 24.54 -23.47
CA PRO A 372 12.47 24.21 -24.19
C PRO A 372 11.37 23.64 -23.29
N GLY A 373 11.71 22.83 -22.28
CA GLY A 373 10.73 22.27 -21.34
C GLY A 373 10.01 23.32 -20.47
N SER A 374 10.63 24.49 -20.28
CA SER A 374 10.06 25.59 -19.48
C SER A 374 9.32 26.66 -20.30
N LYS A 375 9.44 26.65 -21.63
CA LYS A 375 8.94 27.75 -22.49
C LYS A 375 8.15 27.32 -23.71
N LEU A 376 8.41 26.14 -24.26
CA LEU A 376 7.87 25.71 -25.56
C LEU A 376 7.06 24.42 -25.47
N LEU A 377 7.48 23.48 -24.60
CA LEU A 377 6.81 22.21 -24.45
C LEU A 377 5.72 22.30 -23.39
N ASN A 378 4.55 21.80 -23.75
CA ASN A 378 3.38 21.64 -22.90
C ASN A 378 2.96 20.15 -22.86
N TRP A 379 1.99 19.81 -22.03
CA TRP A 379 1.54 18.42 -21.86
C TRP A 379 0.89 17.82 -23.12
N SER A 380 0.43 18.64 -24.08
CA SER A 380 -0.04 18.17 -25.40
C SER A 380 1.08 17.85 -26.40
N SER A 381 2.34 18.12 -26.06
CA SER A 381 3.46 17.97 -26.99
C SER A 381 3.80 16.48 -27.24
N LEU A 382 3.95 16.09 -28.50
CA LEU A 382 4.32 14.72 -28.87
C LEU A 382 5.79 14.38 -28.56
N GLY A 383 6.65 15.40 -28.50
CA GLY A 383 8.10 15.25 -28.33
C GLY A 383 8.61 15.22 -26.87
N ILE A 384 7.75 14.98 -25.87
CA ILE A 384 8.17 14.96 -24.45
C ILE A 384 9.19 13.85 -24.19
N SER A 385 8.96 12.65 -24.73
CA SER A 385 9.89 11.52 -24.59
C SER A 385 11.27 11.86 -25.17
N ASP A 386 11.31 12.41 -26.38
CA ASP A 386 12.57 12.81 -27.04
C ASP A 386 13.29 13.91 -26.27
N PHE A 387 12.52 14.85 -25.68
CA PHE A 387 13.08 15.90 -24.84
C PHE A 387 13.72 15.32 -23.57
N VAL A 388 13.05 14.40 -22.88
CA VAL A 388 13.58 13.71 -21.70
C VAL A 388 14.85 12.94 -22.07
N GLN A 389 14.84 12.19 -23.17
CA GLN A 389 16.01 11.43 -23.63
C GLN A 389 17.20 12.33 -23.99
N LYS A 390 16.97 13.39 -24.80
CA LYS A 390 18.03 14.34 -25.20
C LYS A 390 18.61 15.08 -23.99
N SER A 391 17.75 15.51 -23.07
CA SER A 391 18.18 16.21 -21.85
C SER A 391 18.92 15.28 -20.90
N SER A 392 18.43 14.06 -20.69
CA SER A 392 19.11 13.05 -19.86
C SER A 392 20.47 12.66 -20.43
N ALA A 393 20.57 12.49 -21.76
CA ALA A 393 21.85 12.22 -22.42
C ALA A 393 22.83 13.39 -22.27
N ALA A 394 22.36 14.63 -22.36
CA ALA A 394 23.18 15.83 -22.12
C ALA A 394 23.65 15.92 -20.66
N ILE A 395 22.78 15.60 -19.70
CA ILE A 395 23.13 15.53 -18.27
C ILE A 395 24.17 14.45 -18.02
N ALA A 396 23.97 13.23 -18.53
CA ALA A 396 24.92 12.12 -18.37
C ALA A 396 26.28 12.42 -19.00
N LYS A 397 26.31 13.09 -20.17
CA LYS A 397 27.56 13.55 -20.79
C LYS A 397 28.28 14.57 -19.90
N PHE A 398 27.54 15.51 -19.32
CA PHE A 398 28.10 16.51 -18.40
C PHE A 398 28.58 15.87 -17.09
N GLU A 399 27.83 14.92 -16.54
CA GLU A 399 28.22 14.14 -15.37
C GLU A 399 29.52 13.36 -15.59
N SER A 400 29.65 12.69 -16.73
CA SER A 400 30.89 11.99 -17.10
C SER A 400 32.08 12.96 -17.18
N LEU A 401 31.88 14.17 -17.72
CA LEU A 401 32.92 15.20 -17.75
C LEU A 401 33.32 15.61 -16.32
N VAL A 402 32.35 15.92 -15.46
CA VAL A 402 32.60 16.29 -14.05
C VAL A 402 33.33 15.18 -13.30
N ASN A 403 32.93 13.93 -13.47
CA ASN A 403 33.57 12.78 -12.83
C ASN A 403 35.02 12.59 -13.31
N GLN A 404 35.30 12.83 -14.60
CA GLN A 404 36.67 12.79 -15.14
C GLN A 404 37.53 13.93 -14.58
N ILE A 405 36.96 15.14 -14.43
CA ILE A 405 37.62 16.30 -13.81
C ILE A 405 37.98 15.99 -12.36
N LYS A 406 37.02 15.50 -11.57
CA LYS A 406 37.22 15.12 -10.16
C LYS A 406 38.25 14.00 -10.01
N LYS A 407 38.22 13.00 -10.89
CA LYS A 407 39.21 11.91 -10.90
C LYS A 407 40.61 12.44 -11.21
N ASN A 408 40.78 13.26 -12.24
CA ASN A 408 42.08 13.84 -12.57
C ASN A 408 42.60 14.74 -11.42
N ALA A 409 41.72 15.55 -10.81
CA ALA A 409 42.07 16.35 -9.65
C ALA A 409 42.53 15.48 -8.46
N LYS A 410 41.83 14.37 -8.20
CA LYS A 410 42.22 13.39 -7.17
C LYS A 410 43.58 12.76 -7.49
N ASP A 411 43.83 12.38 -8.73
CA ASP A 411 45.11 11.79 -9.17
C ASP A 411 46.27 12.78 -9.00
N ILE A 412 46.08 14.05 -9.32
CA ILE A 412 47.09 15.10 -9.08
C ILE A 412 47.34 15.26 -7.58
N ASN A 413 46.28 15.42 -6.78
CA ASN A 413 46.41 15.53 -5.31
C ASN A 413 47.13 14.33 -4.69
N GLN A 414 46.83 13.10 -5.12
CA GLN A 414 47.52 11.90 -4.63
C GLN A 414 49.02 11.92 -4.94
N ARG A 415 49.41 12.37 -6.14
CA ARG A 415 50.82 12.53 -6.50
C ARG A 415 51.50 13.59 -5.64
N LEU A 416 50.83 14.71 -5.39
CA LEU A 416 51.34 15.76 -4.51
C LEU A 416 51.53 15.27 -3.07
N VAL A 417 50.57 14.52 -2.53
CA VAL A 417 50.69 13.93 -1.18
C VAL A 417 51.84 12.92 -1.10
N MET A 418 52.08 12.12 -2.16
CA MET A 418 53.25 11.23 -2.22
C MET A 418 54.57 12.02 -2.27
N ILE A 419 54.59 13.17 -2.94
CA ILE A 419 55.76 14.07 -2.97
C ILE A 419 55.97 14.68 -1.58
N GLU A 420 54.93 15.23 -0.95
CA GLU A 420 55.00 15.87 0.38
C GLU A 420 55.51 14.94 1.48
N ASN A 421 55.16 13.64 1.41
CA ASN A 421 55.47 12.66 2.45
C ASN A 421 56.71 11.81 2.18
N ALA A 422 57.43 12.03 1.07
CA ALA A 422 58.66 11.29 0.79
C ALA A 422 59.72 11.53 1.87
N ASN A 423 60.52 10.51 2.16
CA ASN A 423 61.59 10.57 3.15
C ASN A 423 62.94 10.68 2.45
N LEU A 424 63.59 11.83 2.56
CA LEU A 424 64.90 12.15 1.96
C LEU A 424 66.08 11.84 2.89
N PHE A 425 65.81 11.38 4.12
CA PHE A 425 66.80 11.02 5.13
C PHE A 425 66.57 9.56 5.58
N LYS A 426 66.79 8.60 4.66
CA LYS A 426 66.67 7.18 4.97
C LYS A 426 67.95 6.64 5.61
N ALA A 427 67.83 6.23 6.87
CA ALA A 427 68.91 5.54 7.56
C ALA A 427 69.23 4.19 6.88
N PRO A 428 70.49 3.74 6.89
CA PRO A 428 70.86 2.43 6.38
C PRO A 428 70.15 1.32 7.17
N ALA A 429 69.78 0.24 6.48
CA ALA A 429 69.19 -0.93 7.13
C ALA A 429 70.21 -1.58 8.08
N GLN A 430 69.77 -1.88 9.29
CA GLN A 430 70.61 -2.50 10.31
C GLN A 430 71.03 -3.91 9.86
N LYS A 431 72.33 -4.11 9.59
CA LYS A 431 72.87 -5.39 9.09
C LYS A 431 72.98 -6.46 10.18
N TYR A 432 73.24 -6.07 11.43
CA TYR A 432 73.28 -6.94 12.61
C TYR A 432 72.63 -6.24 13.83
N PRO A 433 72.04 -7.00 14.78
CA PRO A 433 71.58 -6.43 16.04
C PRO A 433 72.72 -5.68 16.74
N ASP A 434 72.45 -4.46 17.22
CA ASP A 434 73.39 -3.57 17.94
C ASP A 434 74.61 -3.01 17.17
N THR A 435 74.73 -3.23 15.86
CA THR A 435 75.76 -2.53 15.05
C THR A 435 75.20 -1.28 14.38
N LEU A 436 75.82 -0.13 14.65
CA LEU A 436 75.53 1.14 13.97
C LEU A 436 76.48 1.36 12.79
N PRO A 437 76.03 2.01 11.70
CA PRO A 437 76.90 2.37 10.58
C PRO A 437 77.97 3.37 11.02
N SER A 438 79.12 3.39 10.34
CA SER A 438 80.07 4.49 10.52
C SER A 438 79.45 5.83 10.08
N CYS A 439 79.94 6.95 10.61
CA CYS A 439 79.46 8.27 10.20
C CYS A 439 79.51 8.49 8.67
N LYS A 440 80.56 8.01 7.99
CA LYS A 440 80.69 8.12 6.52
C LYS A 440 79.69 7.20 5.80
N GLU A 441 79.59 5.94 6.21
CA GLU A 441 78.63 4.98 5.65
C GLU A 441 77.17 5.45 5.81
N TYR A 442 76.83 6.08 6.93
CA TYR A 442 75.51 6.65 7.16
C TYR A 442 75.18 7.75 6.13
N PHE A 443 76.05 8.76 5.99
CA PHE A 443 75.81 9.88 5.08
C PHE A 443 75.87 9.47 3.61
N GLU A 444 76.79 8.57 3.23
CA GLU A 444 76.86 8.01 1.86
C GLU A 444 75.58 7.24 1.51
N ASN A 445 75.05 6.42 2.43
CA ASN A 445 73.80 5.71 2.19
C ASN A 445 72.60 6.66 2.09
N VAL A 446 72.53 7.69 2.94
CA VAL A 446 71.49 8.73 2.85
C VAL A 446 71.55 9.44 1.51
N GLU A 447 72.74 9.79 1.02
CA GLU A 447 72.92 10.43 -0.29
C GLU A 447 72.48 9.54 -1.45
N GLN A 448 72.90 8.27 -1.45
CA GLN A 448 72.52 7.30 -2.49
C GLN A 448 71.01 7.06 -2.54
N GLU A 449 70.37 6.86 -1.37
CA GLU A 449 68.92 6.66 -1.31
C GLU A 449 68.16 7.93 -1.70
N ARG A 450 68.65 9.11 -1.29
CA ARG A 450 68.07 10.39 -1.69
C ARG A 450 68.14 10.62 -3.20
N ALA A 451 69.26 10.30 -3.85
CA ALA A 451 69.38 10.41 -5.29
C ALA A 451 68.33 9.55 -6.02
N LYS A 452 68.08 8.32 -5.55
CA LYS A 452 67.00 7.46 -6.06
C LYS A 452 65.62 8.07 -5.82
N ASP A 453 65.39 8.61 -4.62
CA ASP A 453 64.12 9.25 -4.28
C ASP A 453 63.84 10.49 -5.12
N PHE A 454 64.83 11.34 -5.36
CA PHE A 454 64.70 12.49 -6.25
C PHE A 454 64.33 12.07 -7.68
N GLU A 455 64.91 10.98 -8.19
CA GLU A 455 64.55 10.47 -9.51
C GLU A 455 63.08 10.01 -9.56
N ILE A 456 62.61 9.33 -8.52
CA ILE A 456 61.21 8.90 -8.38
C ILE A 456 60.28 10.11 -8.26
N LEU A 457 60.64 11.11 -7.47
CA LEU A 457 59.88 12.35 -7.28
C LEU A 457 59.80 13.15 -8.57
N ALA A 458 60.90 13.29 -9.30
CA ALA A 458 60.94 13.95 -10.61
C ALA A 458 60.01 13.25 -11.62
N ARG A 459 59.97 11.91 -11.63
CA ARG A 459 59.00 11.16 -12.46
C ARG A 459 57.54 11.44 -12.04
N LYS A 460 57.25 11.50 -10.74
CA LYS A 460 55.91 11.82 -10.22
C LYS A 460 55.48 13.24 -10.60
N TYR A 461 56.39 14.21 -10.50
CA TYR A 461 56.17 15.61 -10.89
C TYR A 461 55.92 15.74 -12.40
N ARG A 462 56.78 15.14 -13.25
CA ARG A 462 56.62 15.17 -14.71
C ARG A 462 55.28 14.57 -15.16
N ALA A 463 54.74 13.60 -14.41
CA ALA A 463 53.44 12.99 -14.70
C ALA A 463 52.24 13.91 -14.43
N ILE A 464 52.40 15.03 -13.69
CA ILE A 464 51.32 16.00 -13.44
C ILE A 464 51.01 16.80 -14.73
N GLY A 465 52.03 17.18 -15.51
CA GLY A 465 51.86 17.93 -16.75
C GLY A 465 50.86 17.29 -17.73
N PRO A 466 51.03 16.01 -18.11
CA PRO A 466 50.08 15.30 -18.96
C PRO A 466 48.65 15.25 -18.40
N LEU A 467 48.47 15.20 -17.06
CA LEU A 467 47.14 15.24 -16.45
C LEU A 467 46.48 16.61 -16.63
N LEU A 468 47.24 17.69 -16.53
CA LEU A 468 46.76 19.05 -16.80
C LEU A 468 46.44 19.26 -18.30
N THR A 469 47.27 18.75 -19.21
CA THR A 469 46.97 18.81 -20.65
C THR A 469 45.73 17.98 -21.01
N LYS A 470 45.54 16.82 -20.38
CA LYS A 470 44.32 16.01 -20.53
C LYS A 470 43.08 16.77 -20.11
N MET A 471 43.16 17.58 -19.04
CA MET A 471 42.06 18.44 -18.60
C MET A 471 41.73 19.51 -19.65
N GLU A 472 42.73 20.08 -20.30
CA GLU A 472 42.54 21.00 -21.43
C GLU A 472 41.77 20.34 -22.59
N GLY A 473 42.15 19.11 -22.95
CA GLY A 473 41.47 18.38 -24.02
C GLY A 473 40.01 18.05 -23.68
N LEU A 474 39.71 17.79 -22.40
CA LEU A 474 38.37 17.47 -21.95
C LEU A 474 37.44 18.69 -21.88
N VAL A 475 37.95 19.85 -21.44
CA VAL A 475 37.13 21.05 -21.22
C VAL A 475 37.14 22.00 -22.42
N VAL A 476 38.26 22.15 -23.11
CA VAL A 476 38.41 23.15 -24.18
C VAL A 476 38.67 22.51 -25.54
N HIS A 477 38.82 21.17 -25.59
CA HIS A 477 39.15 20.42 -26.80
C HIS A 477 40.48 20.88 -27.46
N THR A 478 41.42 21.36 -26.64
CA THR A 478 42.78 21.76 -27.06
C THR A 478 43.81 21.03 -26.21
N ASN A 479 45.00 20.76 -26.76
CA ASN A 479 46.10 20.08 -26.05
C ASN A 479 47.36 20.96 -25.95
N SER A 480 47.19 22.28 -25.91
CA SER A 480 48.28 23.25 -26.01
C SER A 480 49.05 23.42 -24.69
N GLY A 481 48.42 23.10 -23.55
CA GLY A 481 48.95 23.37 -22.21
C GLY A 481 48.97 24.86 -21.86
N ARG A 482 48.31 25.72 -22.65
CA ARG A 482 48.37 27.18 -22.54
C ARG A 482 47.01 27.85 -22.81
N SER A 483 45.91 27.11 -22.67
CA SER A 483 44.58 27.69 -22.91
C SER A 483 44.27 28.84 -21.94
N ALA A 484 43.95 30.02 -22.48
CA ALA A 484 43.60 31.21 -21.69
C ALA A 484 42.37 30.98 -20.79
N LYS A 485 41.43 30.12 -21.22
CA LYS A 485 40.23 29.76 -20.45
C LYS A 485 40.54 28.94 -19.19
N LEU A 486 41.72 28.30 -19.12
CA LEU A 486 42.15 27.47 -17.99
C LEU A 486 43.22 28.15 -17.12
N SER A 487 43.50 29.44 -17.35
CA SER A 487 44.55 30.17 -16.62
C SER A 487 44.39 30.09 -15.09
N ALA A 488 43.16 30.28 -14.59
CA ALA A 488 42.86 30.18 -13.16
C ALA A 488 43.08 28.74 -12.61
N TYR A 489 42.69 27.73 -13.40
CA TYR A 489 42.87 26.33 -13.04
C TYR A 489 44.35 25.94 -13.00
N TYR A 490 45.15 26.35 -13.98
CA TYR A 490 46.60 26.13 -13.98
C TYR A 490 47.28 26.83 -12.81
N SER A 491 46.92 28.08 -12.55
CA SER A 491 47.44 28.85 -11.41
C SER A 491 47.15 28.16 -10.07
N HIS A 492 45.96 27.56 -9.92
CA HIS A 492 45.61 26.80 -8.71
C HIS A 492 46.53 25.59 -8.51
N TRP A 493 46.76 24.80 -9.55
CA TRP A 493 47.61 23.61 -9.45
C TRP A 493 49.09 23.95 -9.31
N GLU A 494 49.57 24.99 -9.99
CA GLU A 494 50.94 25.49 -9.86
C GLU A 494 51.24 25.91 -8.41
N ARG A 495 50.34 26.67 -7.78
CA ARG A 495 50.47 27.03 -6.37
C ARG A 495 50.49 25.80 -5.46
N LYS A 496 49.57 24.84 -5.66
CA LYS A 496 49.55 23.60 -4.88
C LYS A 496 50.81 22.76 -5.04
N VAL A 497 51.34 22.67 -6.26
CA VAL A 497 52.61 22.00 -6.56
C VAL A 497 53.75 22.66 -5.77
N PHE A 498 53.86 23.99 -5.86
CA PHE A 498 54.86 24.77 -5.14
C PHE A 498 54.77 24.58 -3.63
N ASP A 499 53.56 24.66 -3.06
CA ASP A 499 53.33 24.43 -1.63
C ASP A 499 53.72 23.01 -1.20
N SER A 500 53.43 21.99 -2.03
CA SER A 500 53.76 20.60 -1.74
C SER A 500 55.27 20.36 -1.73
N LEU A 501 56.01 21.00 -2.65
CA LEU A 501 57.47 20.94 -2.70
C LEU A 501 58.10 21.65 -1.49
N ASN A 502 57.57 22.81 -1.10
CA ASN A 502 58.03 23.49 0.12
C ASN A 502 57.80 22.64 1.36
N LYS A 503 56.64 22.00 1.48
CA LYS A 503 56.34 21.09 2.60
C LYS A 503 57.21 19.85 2.59
N LEU A 504 57.53 19.27 1.43
CA LEU A 504 58.48 18.15 1.32
C LEU A 504 59.81 18.50 2.00
N ILE A 505 60.41 19.64 1.64
CA ILE A 505 61.69 20.08 2.19
C ILE A 505 61.56 20.36 3.69
N LEU A 506 60.58 21.18 4.09
CA LEU A 506 60.39 21.56 5.49
C LEU A 506 60.13 20.35 6.41
N ASN A 507 59.30 19.41 5.97
CA ASN A 507 58.99 18.20 6.75
C ASN A 507 60.22 17.31 6.89
N ASN A 508 61.02 17.14 5.84
CA ASN A 508 62.24 16.35 5.90
C ASN A 508 63.30 16.99 6.80
N LEU A 509 63.51 18.31 6.70
CA LEU A 509 64.44 19.03 7.58
C LEU A 509 64.02 18.94 9.05
N ARG A 510 62.73 19.10 9.36
CA ARG A 510 62.20 18.94 10.73
C ARG A 510 62.35 17.51 11.25
N LYS A 511 62.09 16.50 10.41
CA LYS A 511 62.29 15.09 10.79
C LYS A 511 63.76 14.80 11.07
N PHE A 512 64.67 15.35 10.27
CA PHE A 512 66.10 15.19 10.48
C PHE A 512 66.58 15.93 11.73
N GLU A 513 66.13 17.17 11.97
CA GLU A 513 66.38 17.90 13.22
C GLU A 513 65.92 17.12 14.46
N LEU A 514 64.71 16.53 14.39
CA LEU A 514 64.19 15.70 15.48
C LEU A 514 65.04 14.44 15.67
N ALA A 515 65.45 13.78 14.59
CA ALA A 515 66.32 12.60 14.65
C ALA A 515 67.66 12.92 15.32
N LEU A 516 68.24 14.10 15.05
CA LEU A 516 69.48 14.57 15.68
C LEU A 516 69.31 14.90 17.18
N ARG A 517 68.10 15.22 17.63
CA ARG A 517 67.80 15.56 19.04
C ARG A 517 67.33 14.37 19.89
N THR A 518 67.02 13.24 19.27
CA THR A 518 66.48 12.07 19.97
C THR A 518 67.61 11.25 20.60
N ASP A 519 67.36 10.57 21.72
CA ASP A 519 68.33 9.67 22.38
C ASP A 519 68.63 8.37 21.59
N LYS A 520 68.22 8.31 20.30
CA LYS A 520 68.49 7.18 19.42
C LYS A 520 69.78 7.45 18.64
N PRO A 521 70.82 6.62 18.79
CA PRO A 521 72.08 6.83 18.08
C PRO A 521 71.91 6.56 16.58
N LEU A 522 72.44 7.45 15.73
CA LEU A 522 72.31 7.37 14.27
C LEU A 522 73.50 6.66 13.59
N PHE A 523 74.70 6.87 14.13
CA PHE A 523 75.96 6.32 13.61
C PHE A 523 76.97 6.19 14.75
N GLN A 524 78.01 5.37 14.55
CA GLN A 524 79.14 5.26 15.47
C GLN A 524 80.35 6.09 14.99
N VAL A 525 81.15 6.55 15.95
CA VAL A 525 82.41 7.29 15.73
C VAL A 525 83.52 6.53 16.44
N GLU A 526 84.63 6.28 15.77
CA GLU A 526 85.76 5.55 16.33
C GLU A 526 86.66 6.51 17.14
N THR A 527 87.19 6.04 18.28
CA THR A 527 88.15 6.81 19.08
C THR A 527 89.53 6.21 18.91
N LEU A 528 90.47 6.97 18.37
CA LEU A 528 91.86 6.57 18.18
C LEU A 528 92.73 7.20 19.27
N LEU A 529 93.48 6.36 19.98
CA LEU A 529 94.45 6.78 20.98
C LEU A 529 95.80 7.04 20.30
N ALA A 530 96.14 8.31 20.08
CA ALA A 530 97.41 8.74 19.50
C ALA A 530 98.13 9.66 20.49
N ALA A 531 98.93 9.07 21.39
CA ALA A 531 99.60 9.81 22.46
C ALA A 531 100.34 11.07 21.95
N PRO A 532 100.15 12.26 22.56
CA PRO A 532 99.48 12.53 23.83
C PRO A 532 97.96 12.77 23.75
N ASP A 533 97.35 12.72 22.57
CA ASP A 533 95.98 13.16 22.33
C ASP A 533 94.97 12.02 22.06
N VAL A 534 93.72 12.23 22.43
CA VAL A 534 92.58 11.37 22.07
C VAL A 534 91.90 11.98 20.84
N VAL A 535 91.94 11.30 19.69
CA VAL A 535 91.39 11.83 18.44
C VAL A 535 90.16 11.02 18.02
N LEU A 536 89.05 11.70 17.74
CA LEU A 536 87.85 11.10 17.15
C LEU A 536 88.02 10.93 15.64
N HIS A 537 87.60 9.78 15.11
CA HIS A 537 87.56 9.49 13.68
C HIS A 537 86.13 9.14 13.24
N PRO A 538 85.45 9.99 12.45
CA PRO A 538 85.85 11.32 11.98
C PRO A 538 85.90 12.40 13.08
N GLN A 539 86.66 13.49 12.85
CA GLN A 539 86.73 14.61 13.80
C GLN A 539 85.38 15.33 13.91
N ALA A 540 85.09 15.97 15.05
CA ALA A 540 83.83 16.70 15.26
C ALA A 540 83.53 17.75 14.15
N ASN A 541 84.57 18.44 13.66
CA ASN A 541 84.44 19.38 12.54
C ASN A 541 84.07 18.68 11.22
N GLU A 542 84.52 17.44 10.99
CA GLU A 542 84.20 16.65 9.80
C GLU A 542 82.75 16.14 9.87
N VAL A 543 82.29 15.68 11.05
CA VAL A 543 80.87 15.32 11.28
C VAL A 543 79.94 16.51 11.04
N TYR A 544 80.32 17.70 11.52
CA TYR A 544 79.56 18.94 11.28
C TYR A 544 79.48 19.28 9.79
N LYS A 545 80.60 19.18 9.06
CA LYS A 545 80.62 19.39 7.60
C LYS A 545 79.75 18.39 6.84
N LEU A 546 79.84 17.11 7.17
CA LEU A 546 79.01 16.06 6.54
C LEU A 546 77.51 16.28 6.80
N THR A 547 77.16 16.69 8.02
CA THR A 547 75.77 17.01 8.38
C THR A 547 75.25 18.23 7.60
N LEU A 548 76.04 19.30 7.51
CA LEU A 548 75.68 20.49 6.74
C LEU A 548 75.57 20.21 5.24
N GLN A 549 76.50 19.44 4.69
CA GLN A 549 76.47 19.04 3.28
C GLN A 549 75.21 18.23 2.99
N CYS A 550 74.90 17.23 3.83
CA CYS A 550 73.69 16.43 3.74
C CYS A 550 72.40 17.28 3.82
N VAL A 551 72.37 18.35 4.61
CA VAL A 551 71.24 19.29 4.63
C VAL A 551 71.17 20.11 3.35
N ARG A 552 72.31 20.62 2.85
CA ARG A 552 72.39 21.39 1.62
C ARG A 552 71.93 20.58 0.41
N ASP A 553 72.41 19.35 0.28
CA ASP A 553 72.05 18.43 -0.81
C ASP A 553 70.56 18.05 -0.79
N CYS A 554 69.87 18.22 0.34
CA CYS A 554 68.43 17.99 0.43
C CYS A 554 67.63 19.16 -0.16
N VAL A 555 68.19 20.38 -0.10
CA VAL A 555 67.53 21.61 -0.56
C VAL A 555 67.88 21.91 -2.02
N GLU A 556 69.11 21.59 -2.44
CA GLU A 556 69.62 21.88 -3.78
C GLU A 556 69.33 20.79 -4.83
N GLY A 557 69.01 19.57 -4.39
CA GLY A 557 68.60 18.45 -5.25
C GLY A 557 67.12 18.46 -5.60
#